data_AF-A0A940CMJ4-F1
#
_entry.id   AF-A0A940CMJ4-F1
#
_cell.length_a   1.000
_cell.length_b   1.000
_cell.length_c   1.000
_cell.angle_alpha   90.00
_cell.angle_beta   90.00
_cell.angle_gamma   90.00
#
_symmetry.space_group_name_H-M   'P 1'
#
loop_
_entity.id
_entity.type
_entity.pdbx_description
1 polymer ?
#
loop_
_entity_poly.entity_id
_entity_poly.type
_entity_poly.pdbx_seq_one_letter_code
_entity_poly.pdbx_strand_id
1 'polypeptide(L)'
;MKLAFQGELGAFSHLAAIKFFPKSEIKPCQTFEECFRLAIENSEYRIIIPMENSLAGRVADIHYLIPKYKLQIYAEYFHPVIHNL
;
A
#
# COMPACT_ATOMS: atom_id res chain seq x y z
N MET A 1 -13.12 -7.55 2.67
CA MET A 1 -11.87 -7.50 1.87
C MET A 1 -10.76 -7.11 2.80
N LYS A 2 -9.64 -7.85 2.82
CA LYS A 2 -8.51 -7.56 3.69
C LYS A 2 -7.45 -6.79 2.89
N LEU A 3 -6.96 -5.70 3.47
CA LEU A 3 -5.97 -4.83 2.85
C LEU A 3 -4.76 -4.68 3.75
N ALA A 4 -3.58 -4.81 3.16
CA ALA A 4 -2.32 -4.55 3.84
C ALA A 4 -1.57 -3.37 3.23
N PHE A 5 -0.81 -2.68 4.06
CA PHE A 5 0.01 -1.54 3.65
C PHE A 5 1.23 -1.44 4.57
N GLN A 6 2.29 -0.78 4.10
CA GLN A 6 3.48 -0.56 4.91
C GLN A 6 3.30 0.68 5.80
N GLY A 7 3.63 0.54 7.08
CA GLY A 7 3.62 1.60 8.06
C GLY A 7 2.60 1.37 9.18
N GLU A 8 2.24 2.45 9.86
CA GLU A 8 1.37 2.43 11.04
C GLU A 8 -0.02 2.98 10.74
N LEU A 9 -0.98 2.68 11.63
CA LEU A 9 -2.31 3.29 11.58
C LEU A 9 -2.20 4.81 11.71
N GLY A 10 -2.72 5.52 10.72
CA GLY A 10 -2.70 6.98 10.63
C GLY A 10 -1.72 7.51 9.59
N ALA A 11 -0.82 6.66 9.07
CA ALA A 11 0.03 7.01 7.93
C ALA A 11 -0.81 7.33 6.69
N PHE A 12 -0.23 8.05 5.72
CA PHE A 12 -0.93 8.38 4.48
C PHE A 12 -1.42 7.14 3.70
N SER A 13 -0.67 6.04 3.73
CA SER A 13 -1.10 4.75 3.17
C SER A 13 -2.35 4.19 3.86
N HIS A 14 -2.45 4.31 5.19
CA HIS A 14 -3.66 3.96 5.93
C HIS A 14 -4.84 4.83 5.49
N LEU A 15 -4.65 6.15 5.42
CA LEU A 15 -5.69 7.09 5.02
C LEU A 15 -6.15 6.86 3.57
N ALA A 16 -5.23 6.56 2.67
CA ALA A 16 -5.54 6.18 1.30
C ALA A 16 -6.36 4.88 1.26
N ALA A 17 -5.98 3.87 2.05
CA ALA A 17 -6.67 2.59 2.11
C ALA A 17 -8.13 2.72 2.56
N ILE A 18 -8.37 3.43 3.66
CA ILE A 18 -9.74 3.60 4.18
C ILE A 18 -10.58 4.54 3.32
N LYS A 19 -9.98 5.53 2.63
CA LYS A 19 -10.71 6.37 1.68
C LYS A 19 -11.10 5.60 0.42
N PHE A 20 -10.18 4.81 -0.12
CA PHE A 20 -10.42 4.09 -1.37
C PHE A 20 -11.29 2.83 -1.16
N PHE A 21 -11.13 2.15 -0.01
CA PHE A 21 -11.91 0.98 0.36
C PHE A 21 -12.47 1.08 1.80
N PRO A 22 -13.57 1.82 2.01
CA PRO A 22 -14.08 2.14 3.36
C PRO A 22 -14.54 0.95 4.21
N LYS A 23 -14.87 -0.18 3.59
CA LYS A 23 -15.35 -1.41 4.28
C LYS A 23 -14.26 -2.47 4.41
N SER A 24 -12.99 -2.09 4.22
CA SER A 24 -11.88 -3.04 4.29
C SER A 24 -11.41 -3.25 5.73
N GLU A 25 -10.93 -4.46 5.99
CA GLU A 25 -10.17 -4.78 7.20
C GLU A 25 -8.70 -4.47 6.91
N ILE A 26 -8.09 -3.61 7.73
CA ILE A 26 -6.75 -3.08 7.49
C ILE A 26 -5.72 -3.82 8.34
N LYS A 27 -4.61 -4.22 7.70
CA LYS A 27 -3.44 -4.80 8.34
C LYS A 27 -2.18 -3.95 8.07
N PRO A 28 -1.63 -3.25 9.07
CA PRO A 28 -0.32 -2.64 8.93
C PRO A 28 0.78 -3.71 8.84
N CYS A 29 1.82 -3.41 8.05
CA CYS A 29 3.02 -4.23 7.90
C CYS A 29 4.26 -3.35 8.11
N GLN A 30 5.34 -3.94 8.61
CA GLN A 30 6.57 -3.19 8.90
C GLN A 30 7.31 -2.80 7.61
N THR A 31 7.29 -3.66 6.60
CA THR A 31 8.01 -3.46 5.34
C THR A 31 7.12 -3.66 4.11
N PHE A 32 7.56 -3.13 2.96
CA PHE A 32 6.89 -3.42 1.69
C PHE A 32 6.99 -4.91 1.35
N GLU A 33 8.17 -5.51 1.49
CA GLU A 33 8.39 -6.95 1.28
C GLU A 33 7.37 -7.80 2.07
N GLU A 34 7.08 -7.43 3.32
CA GLU A 34 6.06 -8.12 4.12
C GLU A 34 4.65 -8.01 3.52
N CYS A 35 4.26 -6.83 3.00
CA CYS A 35 2.99 -6.66 2.29
C CYS A 35 2.91 -7.59 1.08
N PHE A 36 3.95 -7.58 0.23
CA PHE A 36 4.00 -8.39 -0.98
C PHE A 36 3.96 -9.88 -0.67
N ARG A 37 4.75 -10.32 0.31
CA ARG A 37 4.76 -11.72 0.76
C ARG A 37 3.38 -12.16 1.25
N LEU A 38 2.72 -11.32 2.06
CA LEU A 38 1.37 -11.61 2.57
C LEU A 38 0.34 -11.77 1.45
N ALA A 39 0.37 -10.90 0.44
CA ALA A 39 -0.56 -10.96 -0.69
C ALA A 39 -0.39 -12.21 -1.57
N ILE A 40 0.83 -12.75 -1.64
CA ILE A 40 1.09 -14.02 -2.35
C ILE A 40 0.70 -15.23 -1.52
N GLU A 41 1.09 -15.23 -0.25
CA GLU A 41 0.82 -16.36 0.65
C GLU A 41 -0.68 -16.48 0.97
N ASN A 42 -1.44 -15.38 0.87
CA ASN A 42 -2.86 -15.36 1.16
C ASN A 42 -3.65 -14.51 0.14
N SER A 43 -4.44 -15.19 -0.68
CA SER A 43 -5.26 -14.59 -1.74
C SER A 43 -6.44 -13.74 -1.24
N GLU A 44 -6.78 -13.78 0.06
CA GLU A 44 -7.76 -12.88 0.64
C GLU A 44 -7.23 -11.46 0.85
N TYR A 45 -5.90 -11.30 0.88
CA TYR A 45 -5.24 -10.01 1.06
C TYR A 45 -4.95 -9.33 -0.26
N ARG A 46 -5.29 -8.05 -0.32
CA ARG A 46 -4.77 -7.11 -1.31
C ARG A 46 -3.82 -6.14 -0.63
N ILE A 47 -2.98 -5.47 -1.42
CA ILE A 47 -2.02 -4.48 -0.89
C ILE A 47 -2.23 -3.12 -1.52
N ILE A 48 -1.97 -2.08 -0.74
CA ILE A 48 -1.86 -0.70 -1.21
C ILE A 48 -0.43 -0.26 -1.04
N ILE A 49 0.18 0.11 -2.17
CA ILE A 49 1.59 0.43 -2.26
C ILE A 49 1.73 1.84 -2.88
N PRO A 50 2.37 2.79 -2.19
CA PRO A 50 2.68 4.08 -2.78
C PRO A 50 3.74 3.91 -3.87
N MET A 51 3.43 4.37 -5.08
CA MET A 51 4.35 4.31 -6.23
C MET A 51 5.20 5.58 -6.34
N GLU A 52 4.56 6.75 -6.25
CA GLU A 52 5.20 8.06 -6.41
C GLU A 52 4.65 9.05 -5.39
N ASN A 53 5.52 9.96 -4.94
CA ASN A 53 5.17 11.13 -4.14
C ASN A 53 5.63 12.38 -4.91
N SER A 54 4.73 13.36 -5.08
CA SER A 54 5.04 14.59 -5.83
C SER A 54 6.17 15.44 -5.22
N LEU A 55 6.45 15.30 -3.92
CA LEU A 55 7.51 16.03 -3.22
C LEU A 55 8.80 15.22 -3.10
N ALA A 56 8.69 13.92 -2.82
CA ALA A 56 9.83 13.05 -2.50
C ALA A 56 10.27 12.16 -3.68
N GLY A 57 9.54 12.16 -4.79
CA GLY A 57 9.81 11.33 -5.95
C GLY A 57 9.27 9.91 -5.83
N ARG A 58 9.83 9.01 -6.64
CA ARG A 58 9.41 7.60 -6.72
C ARG A 58 9.81 6.80 -5.49
N VAL A 59 8.98 5.84 -5.11
CA VAL A 59 9.32 4.88 -4.05
C VAL A 59 10.13 3.74 -4.69
N ALA A 60 11.47 3.83 -4.57
CA ALA A 60 12.42 3.04 -5.35
C ALA A 60 12.20 1.52 -5.26
N ASP A 61 11.96 1.00 -4.06
CA ASP A 61 11.89 -0.45 -3.82
C ASP A 61 10.76 -1.13 -4.60
N ILE A 62 9.67 -0.40 -4.87
CA ILE A 62 8.46 -1.00 -5.44
C ILE A 62 8.66 -1.49 -6.88
N HIS A 63 9.51 -0.81 -7.63
CA HIS A 63 9.86 -1.20 -9.01
C HIS A 63 10.53 -2.57 -9.07
N TYR A 64 11.22 -2.98 -8.01
CA TYR A 64 11.81 -4.31 -7.91
C TYR A 64 10.84 -5.35 -7.34
N LEU A 65 10.01 -4.96 -6.37
CA LEU A 65 9.09 -5.87 -5.68
C LEU A 65 7.96 -6.37 -6.58
N ILE A 66 7.35 -5.50 -7.40
CA ILE A 66 6.23 -5.90 -8.26
C ILE A 66 6.62 -7.04 -9.22
N PRO A 67 7.71 -6.95 -10.01
CA PRO A 67 8.15 -8.04 -10.88
C PRO A 67 8.58 -9.29 -10.12
N LYS A 68 9.31 -9.12 -9.00
CA LYS A 68 9.80 -10.25 -8.16
C LYS A 68 8.65 -11.12 -7.69
N TYR A 69 7.56 -10.50 -7.26
CA TYR A 69 6.41 -11.15 -6.68
C TYR A 69 5.27 -11.42 -7.68
N LYS A 70 5.42 -11.00 -8.94
CA LYS A 70 4.46 -11.25 -10.03
C LYS A 70 3.02 -10.86 -9.68
N LEU A 71 2.85 -9.83 -8.86
CA LEU A 71 1.53 -9.29 -8.53
C LEU A 71 1.02 -8.40 -9.68
N GLN A 72 -0.30 -8.39 -9.85
CA GLN A 72 -0.97 -7.54 -10.83
C GLN A 72 -1.54 -6.28 -10.17
N ILE A 73 -1.46 -5.15 -10.88
CA ILE A 73 -2.06 -3.89 -10.45
C ILE A 73 -3.51 -3.87 -10.93
N TYR A 74 -4.46 -3.72 -10.00
CA TYR A 74 -5.89 -3.72 -10.30
C TYR A 74 -6.54 -2.33 -10.27
N ALA A 75 -5.88 -1.36 -9.63
CA ALA A 75 -6.38 -0.01 -9.47
C ALA A 75 -5.25 0.94 -9.06
N GLU A 76 -5.48 2.23 -9.26
CA GLU A 76 -4.64 3.32 -8.77
C GLU A 76 -5.48 4.33 -7.98
N TYR A 77 -4.83 5.05 -7.08
CA TYR A 77 -5.48 6.08 -6.27
C TYR A 77 -4.48 7.19 -5.95
N PHE A 78 -4.89 8.44 -6.15
CA PHE A 78 -4.10 9.63 -5.83
C PHE A 78 -4.59 10.24 -4.52
N HIS A 79 -3.75 10.20 -3.49
CA HIS A 79 -4.08 10.75 -2.17
C HIS A 79 -3.45 12.14 -1.99
N PRO A 80 -4.25 13.20 -1.75
CA PRO A 80 -3.72 14.51 -1.37
C PRO A 80 -3.05 14.43 0.01
N VAL A 81 -1.75 14.70 0.06
CA VAL A 81 -0.95 14.73 1.30
C VAL A 81 -1.07 16.12 1.92
N ILE A 82 -1.64 16.19 3.12
CA ILE A 82 -1.79 17.41 3.91
C ILE A 82 -1.15 17.17 5.27
N HIS A 83 -0.15 17.98 5.62
CA HIS A 83 0.49 17.95 6.93
C HIS A 83 -0.28 18.88 7.89
N ASN A 84 -0.57 18.38 9.09
CA ASN A 84 -1.20 19.15 10.16
C ASN A 84 -0.18 19.32 11.30
N LEU A 85 -0.19 20.50 11.94
CA LEU A 85 0.68 20.87 13.06
C LEU A 85 -0.09 20.82 14.38
#